data_AF-A0A956X2N8-F1
#
_entry.id   AF-A0A956X2N8-F1
#
_cell.length_a   1.000
_cell.length_b   1.000
_cell.length_c   1.000
_cell.angle_alpha   90.00
_cell.angle_beta   90.00
_cell.angle_gamma   90.00
#
_symmetry.space_group_name_H-M   'P 1'
#
loop_
_entity.id
_entity.type
_entity.pdbx_description
1 polymer ?
#
loop_
_entity_poly.entity_id
_entity_poly.type
_entity_poly.pdbx_seq_one_letter_code
_entity_poly.pdbx_strand_id
1 'polypeptide(L)'
;MAQRHGNPPPLEFGGSGELGSTLKERLMAVQIDGWERRLIALAHEALEGQIAAALQVINDDRVIKAAHAECRRLTREHSRTFFMASSLLPREKRRGARALYAFCRVCDDIVDEQIPGSDPVAALSRWRDQSHQNSMHSDDPVAIAWSDTRNRFHIPWRCAEQLIEGVSQDLNHVRYSTFDALAHYCYGVASTVGLMAMHII
;
A
#
# COMPACT_ATOMS: atom_id res chain seq x y z
N MET A 1 -34.96 50.50 49.06
CA MET A 1 -34.80 49.64 47.88
C MET A 1 -33.31 49.50 47.57
N ALA A 2 -32.68 48.42 48.05
CA ALA A 2 -31.35 47.99 47.61
C ALA A 2 -31.21 46.50 47.97
N GLN A 3 -30.70 45.73 47.01
CA GLN A 3 -30.85 44.30 46.83
C GLN A 3 -29.98 43.47 47.79
N ARG A 4 -30.50 42.30 48.19
CA ARG A 4 -29.76 41.25 48.89
C ARG A 4 -28.84 40.55 47.88
N HIS A 5 -27.52 40.64 48.08
CA HIS A 5 -26.57 39.75 47.41
C HIS A 5 -26.50 38.41 48.16
N GLY A 6 -27.19 37.41 47.63
CA GLY A 6 -26.96 36.00 47.98
C GLY A 6 -25.72 35.50 47.25
N ASN A 7 -24.82 34.84 47.97
CA ASN A 7 -23.67 34.15 47.38
C ASN A 7 -24.17 32.95 46.55
N PRO A 8 -23.61 32.65 45.36
CA PRO A 8 -24.01 31.46 44.62
C PRO A 8 -23.46 30.19 45.31
N PRO A 9 -24.14 29.04 45.18
CA PRO A 9 -23.63 27.76 45.68
C PRO A 9 -22.42 27.30 44.85
N PRO A 10 -21.58 26.38 45.40
CA PRO A 10 -20.46 25.83 44.64
C PRO A 10 -20.97 25.07 43.41
N LEU A 11 -20.29 25.25 42.28
CA LEU A 11 -20.48 24.42 41.09
C LEU A 11 -19.92 23.02 41.39
N GLU A 12 -20.80 22.05 41.57
CA GLU A 12 -20.44 20.63 41.53
C GLU A 12 -20.03 20.27 40.10
N PHE A 13 -18.74 19.96 39.90
CA PHE A 13 -18.25 19.35 38.67
C PHE A 13 -18.66 17.88 38.63
N GLY A 14 -19.91 17.63 38.23
CA GLY A 14 -20.39 16.31 37.85
C GLY A 14 -19.98 15.98 36.41
N GLY A 15 -19.31 14.84 36.22
CA GLY A 15 -19.38 14.09 34.97
C GLY A 15 -18.27 14.28 33.94
N SER A 16 -17.00 14.12 34.33
CA SER A 16 -15.96 13.69 33.38
C SER A 16 -16.12 12.19 33.10
N GLY A 17 -17.02 11.81 32.19
CA GLY A 17 -17.27 10.37 31.94
C GLY A 17 -17.91 9.96 30.61
N GLU A 18 -18.67 10.82 29.92
CA GLU A 18 -19.57 10.32 28.86
C GLU A 18 -19.29 10.77 27.42
N LEU A 19 -18.30 11.63 27.16
CA LEU A 19 -18.00 12.03 25.77
C LEU A 19 -17.09 11.03 25.01
N GLY A 20 -16.48 10.06 25.70
CA GLY A 20 -15.54 9.11 25.08
C GLY A 20 -16.14 7.77 24.67
N SER A 21 -17.21 7.31 25.32
CA SER A 21 -17.83 5.99 25.05
C SER A 21 -18.67 6.00 23.77
N THR A 22 -19.37 7.10 23.50
CA THR A 22 -20.37 7.18 22.43
C THR A 22 -19.78 7.14 21.02
N LEU A 23 -18.57 7.67 20.77
CA LEU A 23 -17.98 7.62 19.42
C LEU A 23 -17.44 6.22 19.09
N LYS A 24 -16.83 5.55 20.06
CA LYS A 24 -16.31 4.18 19.93
C LYS A 24 -17.46 3.18 19.79
N GLU A 25 -18.52 3.34 20.57
CA GLU A 25 -19.76 2.55 20.44
C GLU A 25 -20.47 2.82 19.12
N ARG A 26 -20.53 4.08 18.64
CA ARG A 26 -21.11 4.40 17.33
C ARG A 26 -20.30 3.86 16.16
N LEU A 27 -18.97 3.87 16.25
CA LEU A 27 -18.08 3.25 15.24
C LEU A 27 -18.19 1.72 15.24
N MET A 28 -18.36 1.09 16.40
CA MET A 28 -18.58 -0.35 16.54
C MET A 28 -20.01 -0.79 16.19
N ALA A 29 -20.98 0.13 16.27
CA ALA A 29 -22.39 -0.11 15.93
C ALA A 29 -22.72 0.14 14.44
N VAL A 30 -21.76 0.63 13.64
CA VAL A 30 -21.91 0.58 12.18
C VAL A 30 -21.92 -0.89 11.77
N GLN A 31 -23.06 -1.32 11.24
CA GLN A 31 -23.22 -2.66 10.69
C GLN A 31 -22.49 -2.71 9.34
N ILE A 32 -21.16 -2.76 9.40
CA ILE A 32 -20.28 -2.84 8.22
C ILE A 32 -20.67 -4.10 7.44
N ASP A 33 -20.79 -4.04 6.12
CA ASP A 33 -21.18 -5.22 5.33
C ASP A 33 -20.08 -6.31 5.38
N GLY A 34 -20.42 -7.54 4.99
CA GLY A 34 -19.47 -8.67 5.00
C GLY A 34 -18.18 -8.38 4.21
N TRP A 35 -18.32 -7.73 3.05
CA TRP A 35 -17.21 -7.39 2.18
C TRP A 35 -16.35 -6.26 2.75
N GLU A 36 -16.95 -5.20 3.29
CA GLU A 36 -16.22 -4.08 3.91
C GLU A 36 -15.40 -4.56 5.12
N ARG A 37 -15.98 -5.39 5.99
CA ARG A 37 -15.25 -5.98 7.13
C ARG A 37 -14.03 -6.77 6.66
N ARG A 38 -14.18 -7.53 5.57
CA ARG A 38 -13.08 -8.28 4.96
C ARG A 38 -11.98 -7.35 4.45
N LEU A 39 -12.34 -6.27 3.76
CA LEU A 39 -11.35 -5.30 3.26
C LEU A 39 -10.60 -4.60 4.38
N ILE A 40 -11.30 -4.22 5.46
CA ILE A 40 -10.68 -3.62 6.64
C ILE A 40 -9.71 -4.61 7.31
N ALA A 41 -10.10 -5.88 7.44
CA ALA A 41 -9.23 -6.91 8.00
C ALA A 41 -7.97 -7.11 7.15
N LEU A 42 -8.09 -7.14 5.82
CA LEU A 42 -6.94 -7.23 4.92
C LEU A 42 -6.03 -6.01 5.03
N ALA A 43 -6.59 -4.80 5.12
CA ALA A 43 -5.82 -3.56 5.28
C ALA A 43 -5.08 -3.53 6.62
N HIS A 44 -5.72 -3.97 7.70
CA HIS A 44 -5.07 -4.11 9.01
C HIS A 44 -3.93 -5.12 8.94
N GLU A 45 -4.15 -6.32 8.37
CA GLU A 45 -3.09 -7.31 8.17
C GLU A 45 -1.92 -6.73 7.36
N ALA A 46 -2.23 -5.97 6.31
CA ALA A 46 -1.23 -5.34 5.45
C ALA A 46 -0.36 -4.35 6.21
N LEU A 47 -0.98 -3.49 7.03
CA LEU A 47 -0.31 -2.42 7.77
C LEU A 47 0.40 -2.91 9.04
N GLU A 48 -0.11 -3.97 9.68
CA GLU A 48 0.52 -4.62 10.83
C GLU A 48 1.65 -5.57 10.42
N GLY A 49 1.69 -5.98 9.14
CA GLY A 49 2.77 -6.78 8.59
C GLY A 49 4.13 -6.19 8.93
N GLN A 50 4.91 -6.91 9.75
CA GLN A 50 6.19 -6.46 10.29
C GLN A 50 7.05 -5.85 9.19
N ILE A 51 7.65 -4.67 9.41
CA ILE A 51 8.76 -4.19 8.57
C ILE A 51 9.82 -5.30 8.62
N ALA A 52 10.07 -5.98 7.50
CA ALA A 52 10.96 -7.13 7.45
C ALA A 52 12.28 -6.79 8.17
N ALA A 53 12.71 -7.68 9.05
CA ALA A 53 13.78 -7.46 10.02
C ALA A 53 15.00 -6.76 9.39
N ALA A 54 15.50 -5.72 10.07
CA ALA A 54 16.74 -4.98 9.80
C ALA A 54 17.30 -5.21 8.40
N LEU A 55 16.65 -4.56 7.44
CA LEU A 55 17.00 -4.50 6.03
C LEU A 55 18.51 -4.26 5.91
N GLN A 56 19.29 -5.23 5.41
CA GLN A 56 20.69 -4.89 5.12
C GLN A 56 20.66 -3.95 3.92
N VAL A 57 21.14 -2.74 4.15
CA VAL A 57 21.12 -1.65 3.18
C VAL A 57 21.99 -2.07 1.99
N ILE A 58 21.43 -2.02 0.78
CA ILE A 58 22.24 -2.01 -0.44
C ILE A 58 23.14 -0.77 -0.33
N ASN A 59 24.42 -0.98 -0.05
CA ASN A 59 25.35 0.13 0.18
C ASN A 59 25.96 0.69 -1.11
N ASP A 60 25.58 0.19 -2.29
CA ASP A 60 26.02 0.75 -3.57
C ASP A 60 25.04 1.80 -4.11
N ASP A 61 25.39 3.04 -3.77
CA ASP A 61 24.70 4.27 -4.16
C ASP A 61 24.59 4.46 -5.69
N ARG A 62 25.49 3.86 -6.49
CA ARG A 62 25.45 3.93 -7.96
C ARG A 62 24.40 2.97 -8.52
N VAL A 63 24.35 1.75 -7.98
CA VAL A 63 23.36 0.73 -8.36
C VAL A 63 21.96 1.22 -8.06
N ILE A 64 21.71 1.77 -6.87
CA ILE A 64 20.42 2.36 -6.49
C ILE A 64 20.01 3.50 -7.44
N LYS A 65 20.95 4.40 -7.79
CA LYS A 65 20.66 5.50 -8.72
C LYS A 65 20.29 5.00 -10.12
N ALA A 66 20.97 3.97 -10.63
CA ALA A 66 20.66 3.36 -11.92
C ALA A 66 19.29 2.68 -11.90
N ALA A 67 19.00 1.91 -10.84
CA ALA A 67 17.71 1.27 -10.61
C ALA A 67 16.53 2.27 -10.62
N HIS A 68 16.65 3.38 -9.89
CA HIS A 68 15.65 4.45 -9.91
C HIS A 68 15.54 5.18 -11.26
N ALA A 69 16.64 5.25 -12.03
CA ALA A 69 16.61 5.80 -13.38
C ALA A 69 15.82 4.90 -14.34
N GLU A 70 15.91 3.57 -14.17
CA GLU A 70 15.14 2.61 -14.94
C GLU A 70 13.64 2.68 -14.60
N CYS A 71 13.29 2.73 -13.30
CA CYS A 71 11.90 2.95 -12.88
C CYS A 71 11.31 4.25 -13.45
N ARG A 72 12.13 5.31 -13.54
CA ARG A 72 11.74 6.57 -14.18
C ARG A 72 11.49 6.38 -15.69
N ARG A 73 12.31 5.59 -16.38
CA ARG A 73 12.17 5.30 -17.81
C ARG A 73 10.87 4.54 -18.06
N LEU A 74 10.65 3.43 -17.36
CA LEU A 74 9.42 2.64 -17.42
C LEU A 74 8.17 3.49 -17.14
N THR A 75 8.19 4.27 -16.07
CA THR A 75 7.04 5.15 -15.76
C THR A 75 6.73 6.13 -16.89
N ARG A 76 7.77 6.71 -17.51
CA ARG A 76 7.59 7.68 -18.60
C ARG A 76 7.01 7.04 -19.86
N GLU A 77 7.41 5.80 -20.13
CA GLU A 77 6.99 5.03 -21.29
C GLU A 77 5.55 4.54 -21.15
N HIS A 78 5.20 3.95 -20.01
CA HIS A 78 3.91 3.28 -19.81
C HIS A 78 2.81 4.19 -19.24
N SER A 79 3.13 5.33 -18.60
CA SER A 79 2.11 6.25 -18.11
C SER A 79 2.53 7.72 -18.14
N ARG A 80 2.11 8.43 -19.19
CA ARG A 80 2.34 9.87 -19.35
C ARG A 80 1.71 10.69 -18.23
N THR A 81 0.47 10.37 -17.84
CA THR A 81 -0.28 11.09 -16.81
C THR A 81 0.37 10.93 -15.43
N PHE A 82 0.72 9.69 -15.05
CA PHE A 82 1.39 9.43 -13.78
C PHE A 82 2.81 10.00 -13.76
N PHE A 83 3.54 9.95 -14.88
CA PHE A 83 4.85 10.58 -14.98
C PHE A 83 4.79 12.09 -14.77
N MET A 84 3.78 12.76 -15.32
CA MET A 84 3.54 14.19 -15.10
C MET A 84 3.15 14.48 -13.66
N ALA A 85 2.16 13.76 -13.10
CA ALA A 85 1.71 13.96 -11.72
C ALA A 85 2.84 13.73 -10.69
N SER A 86 3.56 12.60 -10.81
CA SER A 86 4.70 12.30 -9.92
C SER A 86 5.84 13.32 -10.03
N SER A 87 5.97 14.03 -11.17
CA SER A 87 6.98 15.07 -11.34
C SER A 87 6.78 16.28 -10.42
N LEU A 88 5.58 16.46 -9.85
CA LEU A 88 5.29 17.52 -8.88
C LEU A 88 5.79 17.19 -7.46
N LEU A 89 6.07 15.92 -7.18
CA LEU A 89 6.56 15.49 -5.87
C LEU A 89 8.03 15.92 -5.65
N PRO A 90 8.45 16.14 -4.37
CA PRO A 90 9.86 16.27 -4.01
C PRO A 90 10.69 15.09 -4.52
N ARG A 91 11.99 15.32 -4.77
CA ARG A 91 12.87 14.37 -5.46
C ARG A 91 12.80 12.93 -4.93
N GLU A 92 12.83 12.75 -3.61
CA GLU A 92 12.84 11.42 -2.99
C GLU A 92 11.46 10.76 -3.04
N LYS A 93 10.37 11.49 -2.77
CA LYS A 93 9.00 10.98 -2.92
C LYS A 93 8.67 10.62 -4.36
N ARG A 94 9.14 11.42 -5.32
CA ARG A 94 9.02 11.16 -6.77
C ARG A 94 9.71 9.86 -7.17
N ARG A 95 10.90 9.59 -6.63
CA ARG A 95 11.64 8.34 -6.86
C ARG A 95 10.85 7.15 -6.32
N GLY A 96 10.39 7.23 -5.07
CA GLY A 96 9.56 6.19 -4.46
C GLY A 96 8.28 5.91 -5.25
N ALA A 97 7.55 6.96 -5.63
CA ALA A 97 6.30 6.81 -6.39
C ALA A 97 6.52 6.13 -7.76
N ARG A 98 7.66 6.40 -8.41
CA ARG A 98 8.01 5.77 -9.70
C ARG A 98 8.50 4.33 -9.55
N ALA A 99 9.19 4.02 -8.46
CA ALA A 99 9.54 2.64 -8.12
C ALA A 99 8.30 1.81 -7.81
N LEU A 100 7.35 2.35 -7.03
CA LEU A 100 6.05 1.72 -6.79
C LEU A 100 5.29 1.47 -8.09
N TYR A 101 5.22 2.48 -8.99
CA TYR A 101 4.59 2.31 -10.30
C TYR A 101 5.26 1.21 -11.12
N ALA A 102 6.60 1.21 -11.22
CA ALA A 102 7.34 0.20 -11.96
C ALA A 102 7.14 -1.20 -11.37
N PHE A 103 7.10 -1.34 -10.04
CA PHE A 103 6.79 -2.61 -9.37
C PHE A 103 5.41 -3.14 -9.78
N CYS A 104 4.38 -2.29 -9.74
CA CYS A 104 3.03 -2.69 -10.16
C CYS A 104 3.00 -3.08 -11.64
N ARG A 105 3.69 -2.31 -12.50
CA ARG A 105 3.75 -2.55 -13.94
C ARG A 105 4.35 -3.93 -14.27
N VAL A 106 5.40 -4.34 -13.55
CA VAL A 106 5.98 -5.69 -13.71
C VAL A 106 4.97 -6.78 -13.33
N CYS A 107 4.18 -6.60 -12.27
CA CYS A 107 3.11 -7.54 -11.93
C CYS A 107 2.08 -7.64 -13.06
N ASP A 108 1.61 -6.51 -13.58
CA ASP A 108 0.63 -6.45 -14.68
C ASP A 108 1.19 -7.10 -15.95
N ASP A 109 2.43 -6.79 -16.33
CA ASP A 109 3.09 -7.37 -17.51
C ASP A 109 3.18 -8.89 -17.43
N ILE A 110 3.49 -9.44 -16.25
CA ILE A 110 3.57 -10.90 -16.06
C ILE A 110 2.22 -11.59 -16.32
N VAL A 111 1.10 -10.97 -15.97
CA VAL A 111 -0.24 -11.59 -16.14
C VAL A 111 -0.88 -11.27 -17.48
N ASP A 112 -0.58 -10.09 -18.06
CA ASP A 112 -1.10 -9.63 -19.34
C ASP A 112 -0.34 -10.24 -20.54
N GLU A 113 0.99 -10.39 -20.44
CA GLU A 113 1.81 -10.93 -21.51
C GLU A 113 1.78 -12.47 -21.51
N GLN A 114 0.68 -13.05 -21.99
CA GLN A 114 0.54 -14.49 -22.21
C GLN A 114 1.32 -14.96 -23.45
N ILE A 115 2.64 -14.89 -23.36
CA ILE A 115 3.54 -15.35 -24.43
C ILE A 115 3.39 -16.87 -24.58
N PRO A 116 3.18 -17.41 -25.80
CA PRO A 116 3.08 -18.86 -26.01
C PRO A 116 4.30 -19.60 -25.46
N GLY A 117 4.07 -20.58 -24.58
CA GLY A 117 5.12 -21.36 -23.92
C GLY A 117 5.73 -20.70 -22.68
N SER A 118 5.26 -19.51 -22.27
CA SER A 118 5.60 -18.93 -20.97
C SER A 118 4.82 -19.59 -19.83
N ASP A 119 5.35 -19.45 -18.62
CA ASP A 119 4.69 -19.84 -17.37
C ASP A 119 4.54 -18.59 -16.49
N PRO A 120 3.40 -17.87 -16.59
CA PRO A 120 3.17 -16.64 -15.85
C PRO A 120 3.02 -16.90 -14.34
N VAL A 121 2.56 -18.08 -13.93
CA VAL A 121 2.49 -18.47 -12.51
C VAL A 121 3.91 -18.55 -11.93
N ALA A 122 4.81 -19.25 -12.62
CA ALA A 122 6.20 -19.34 -12.19
C ALA A 122 6.92 -17.98 -12.27
N ALA A 123 6.62 -17.15 -13.27
CA ALA A 123 7.17 -15.80 -13.37
C ALA A 123 6.73 -14.91 -12.20
N LEU A 124 5.44 -14.96 -11.83
CA LEU A 124 4.91 -14.19 -10.71
C LEU A 124 5.47 -14.68 -9.37
N SER A 125 5.69 -15.99 -9.22
CA SER A 125 6.37 -16.56 -8.05
C SER A 125 7.81 -16.07 -7.94
N ARG A 126 8.58 -16.08 -9.05
CA ARG A 126 9.95 -15.55 -9.06
C ARG A 126 9.96 -14.06 -8.72
N TRP A 127 9.03 -13.29 -9.27
CA TRP A 127 8.89 -11.87 -8.98
C TRP A 127 8.56 -11.61 -7.50
N ARG A 128 7.66 -12.41 -6.92
CA ARG A 128 7.36 -12.37 -5.47
C ARG A 128 8.63 -12.56 -4.66
N ASP A 129 9.42 -13.59 -4.96
CA ASP A 129 10.65 -13.87 -4.21
C ASP A 129 11.68 -12.74 -4.36
N GLN A 130 11.91 -12.25 -5.58
CA GLN A 130 12.87 -11.17 -5.87
C GLN A 130 12.47 -9.84 -5.23
N SER A 131 11.17 -9.51 -5.25
CA SER A 131 10.65 -8.27 -4.68
C SER A 131 10.48 -8.35 -3.16
N HIS A 132 10.35 -9.55 -2.59
CA HIS A 132 10.27 -9.77 -1.15
C HIS A 132 11.66 -9.77 -0.51
N GLN A 133 12.58 -10.57 -1.03
CA GLN A 133 13.93 -10.69 -0.50
C GLN A 133 14.66 -9.34 -0.59
N ASN A 134 15.42 -9.00 0.44
CA ASN A 134 16.32 -7.85 0.40
C ASN A 134 17.24 -8.01 -0.81
N SER A 135 16.93 -7.29 -1.88
CA SER A 135 17.40 -7.48 -3.25
C SER A 135 18.89 -7.18 -3.47
N MET A 136 19.74 -7.35 -2.45
CA MET A 136 21.20 -7.27 -2.54
C MET A 136 21.79 -8.23 -3.59
N HIS A 137 21.01 -9.21 -4.05
CA HIS A 137 21.39 -10.18 -5.06
C HIS A 137 20.42 -10.23 -6.25
N SER A 138 19.48 -9.28 -6.36
CA SER A 138 18.65 -9.20 -7.57
C SER A 138 19.43 -8.43 -8.63
N ASP A 139 19.50 -8.99 -9.83
CA ASP A 139 20.01 -8.28 -11.00
C ASP A 139 18.92 -7.40 -11.64
N ASP A 140 17.67 -7.47 -11.14
CA ASP A 140 16.54 -6.69 -11.65
C ASP A 140 16.54 -5.26 -11.09
N PRO A 141 16.64 -4.22 -11.95
CA PRO A 141 16.66 -2.82 -11.50
C PRO A 141 15.38 -2.37 -10.79
N VAL A 142 14.21 -2.92 -11.15
CA VAL A 142 12.93 -2.57 -10.52
C VAL A 142 12.87 -3.17 -9.11
N ALA A 143 13.28 -4.42 -8.94
CA ALA A 143 13.37 -5.05 -7.62
C ALA A 143 14.32 -4.28 -6.68
N ILE A 144 15.47 -3.84 -7.19
CA ILE A 144 16.42 -3.01 -6.43
C ILE A 144 15.79 -1.69 -5.99
N ALA A 145 15.19 -0.94 -6.91
CA ALA A 145 14.58 0.36 -6.60
C ALA A 145 13.38 0.22 -5.65
N TRP A 146 12.61 -0.86 -5.81
CA TRP A 146 11.49 -1.18 -4.94
C TRP A 146 11.95 -1.50 -3.52
N SER A 147 12.99 -2.31 -3.37
CA SER A 147 13.61 -2.61 -2.08
C SER A 147 14.10 -1.33 -1.38
N ASP A 148 14.88 -0.47 -2.06
CA ASP A 148 15.29 0.83 -1.49
C ASP A 148 14.09 1.70 -1.09
N THR A 149 13.03 1.72 -1.91
CA THR A 149 11.81 2.49 -1.64
C THR A 149 11.09 2.00 -0.40
N ARG A 150 10.82 0.68 -0.30
CA ARG A 150 10.16 0.11 0.88
C ARG A 150 10.96 0.40 2.15
N ASN A 151 12.28 0.28 2.08
CA ASN A 151 13.18 0.48 3.21
C ASN A 151 13.16 1.93 3.68
N ARG A 152 13.25 2.87 2.74
CA ARG A 152 13.26 4.32 3.02
C ARG A 152 11.94 4.82 3.61
N PHE A 153 10.82 4.33 3.09
CA PHE A 153 9.48 4.79 3.47
C PHE A 153 8.79 3.86 4.49
N HIS A 154 9.48 2.82 4.96
CA HIS A 154 8.97 1.83 5.90
C HIS A 154 7.63 1.22 5.44
N ILE A 155 7.57 0.86 4.15
CA ILE A 155 6.38 0.26 3.54
C ILE A 155 6.27 -1.19 4.00
N PRO A 156 5.16 -1.61 4.64
CA PRO A 156 4.94 -3.00 5.02
C PRO A 156 4.99 -3.93 3.79
N TRP A 157 5.75 -5.02 3.89
CA TRP A 157 5.90 -5.97 2.78
C TRP A 157 4.57 -6.65 2.42
N ARG A 158 3.68 -6.83 3.40
CA ARG A 158 2.40 -7.53 3.21
C ARG A 158 1.48 -6.81 2.22
N CYS A 159 1.57 -5.47 2.12
CA CYS A 159 0.87 -4.72 1.06
C CYS A 159 1.29 -5.17 -0.35
N ALA A 160 2.59 -5.37 -0.57
CA ALA A 160 3.12 -5.82 -1.86
C ALA A 160 2.72 -7.27 -2.16
N GLU A 161 2.69 -8.13 -1.15
CA GLU A 161 2.20 -9.50 -1.32
C GLU A 161 0.72 -9.57 -1.67
N GLN A 162 -0.12 -8.85 -0.93
CA GLN A 162 -1.56 -8.82 -1.21
C GLN A 162 -1.83 -8.25 -2.62
N LEU A 163 -0.98 -7.35 -3.12
CA LEU A 163 -1.02 -6.92 -4.52
C LEU A 163 -0.73 -8.08 -5.47
N ILE A 164 0.37 -8.80 -5.26
CA ILE A 164 0.74 -9.95 -6.09
C ILE A 164 -0.34 -11.04 -6.05
N GLU A 165 -0.93 -11.29 -4.87
CA GLU A 165 -2.08 -12.19 -4.71
C GLU A 165 -3.31 -11.70 -5.49
N GLY A 166 -3.58 -10.40 -5.45
CA GLY A 166 -4.65 -9.76 -6.23
C GLY A 166 -4.47 -9.94 -7.74
N VAL A 167 -3.29 -9.55 -8.25
CA VAL A 167 -2.94 -9.65 -9.68
C VAL A 167 -2.91 -11.11 -10.16
N SER A 168 -2.53 -12.07 -9.31
CA SER A 168 -2.55 -13.50 -9.66
C SER A 168 -3.95 -14.04 -10.02
N GLN A 169 -5.01 -13.36 -9.59
CA GLN A 169 -6.39 -13.75 -9.92
C GLN A 169 -6.69 -13.59 -11.42
N ASP A 170 -6.01 -12.67 -12.11
CA ASP A 170 -6.20 -12.41 -13.53
C ASP A 170 -5.71 -13.58 -14.41
N LEU A 171 -4.89 -14.48 -13.87
CA LEU A 171 -4.47 -15.72 -14.53
C LEU A 171 -5.59 -16.75 -14.66
N ASN A 172 -6.60 -16.71 -13.80
CA ASN A 172 -7.62 -17.76 -13.69
C ASN A 172 -9.06 -17.24 -13.84
N HIS A 173 -9.31 -15.95 -13.61
CA HIS A 173 -10.66 -15.41 -13.50
C HIS A 173 -11.05 -14.47 -14.65
N VAL A 174 -12.17 -14.80 -15.30
CA VAL A 174 -12.77 -13.95 -16.36
C VAL A 174 -13.96 -13.15 -15.84
N ARG A 175 -14.62 -13.60 -14.76
CA ARG A 175 -15.82 -12.95 -14.20
C ARG A 175 -16.04 -13.25 -12.72
N TYR A 176 -16.35 -12.22 -11.95
CA TYR A 176 -16.76 -12.32 -10.54
C TYR A 176 -18.27 -12.54 -10.42
N SER A 177 -18.68 -13.49 -9.57
CA SER A 177 -20.08 -13.86 -9.35
C SER A 177 -20.80 -13.02 -8.29
N THR A 178 -20.04 -12.35 -7.40
CA THR A 178 -20.56 -11.54 -6.31
C THR A 178 -19.80 -10.21 -6.20
N PHE A 179 -20.46 -9.21 -5.62
CA PHE A 179 -19.81 -7.94 -5.31
C PHE A 179 -18.66 -8.12 -4.30
N ASP A 180 -18.79 -9.02 -3.32
CA ASP A 180 -17.71 -9.34 -2.36
C ASP A 180 -16.44 -9.80 -3.07
N ALA A 181 -16.58 -10.70 -4.06
CA ALA A 181 -15.44 -11.20 -4.83
C ALA A 181 -14.81 -10.09 -5.68
N LEU A 182 -15.63 -9.24 -6.32
CA LEU A 182 -15.13 -8.07 -7.06
C LEU A 182 -14.43 -7.07 -6.14
N ALA A 183 -15.00 -6.78 -4.97
CA ALA A 183 -14.44 -5.84 -4.00
C ALA A 183 -13.10 -6.35 -3.45
N HIS A 184 -12.99 -7.66 -3.18
CA HIS A 184 -11.74 -8.29 -2.76
C HIS A 184 -10.67 -8.22 -3.85
N TYR A 185 -11.04 -8.44 -5.12
CA TYR A 185 -10.13 -8.23 -6.25
C TYR A 185 -9.65 -6.78 -6.34
N CYS A 186 -10.59 -5.81 -6.35
CA CYS A 186 -10.25 -4.38 -6.39
C CYS A 186 -9.37 -3.94 -5.22
N TYR A 187 -9.57 -4.53 -4.04
CA TYR A 187 -8.68 -4.31 -2.92
C TYR A 187 -7.25 -4.74 -3.25
N GLY A 188 -7.08 -5.96 -3.75
CA GLY A 188 -5.78 -6.53 -4.10
C GLY A 188 -5.05 -5.69 -5.16
N VAL A 189 -5.70 -5.34 -6.26
CA VAL A 189 -5.02 -4.68 -7.40
C VAL A 189 -4.96 -3.14 -7.31
N ALA A 190 -5.78 -2.50 -6.48
CA ALA A 190 -5.84 -1.03 -6.40
C ALA A 190 -5.67 -0.48 -4.98
N SER A 191 -6.40 -1.00 -3.99
CA SER A 191 -6.31 -0.47 -2.62
C SER A 191 -4.92 -0.67 -2.02
N THR A 192 -4.29 -1.82 -2.25
CA THR A 192 -2.90 -2.09 -1.82
C THR A 192 -1.90 -1.07 -2.38
N VAL A 193 -2.07 -0.63 -3.63
CA VAL A 193 -1.26 0.43 -4.25
C VAL A 193 -1.44 1.74 -3.49
N GLY A 194 -2.69 2.09 -3.15
CA GLY A 194 -3.00 3.26 -2.32
C GLY A 194 -2.39 3.17 -0.92
N LEU A 195 -2.49 2.01 -0.27
CA LEU A 195 -1.88 1.74 1.04
C LEU A 195 -0.37 1.98 0.98
N MET A 196 0.32 1.42 -0.01
CA MET A 196 1.77 1.65 -0.19
C MET A 196 2.10 3.10 -0.53
N ALA A 197 1.29 3.77 -1.35
CA ALA A 197 1.51 5.16 -1.73
C ALA A 197 1.41 6.12 -0.54
N MET A 198 0.54 5.86 0.44
CA MET A 198 0.41 6.69 1.66
C MET A 198 1.69 6.80 2.48
N HIS A 199 2.57 5.81 2.42
CA HIS A 199 3.90 5.89 3.06
C HIS A 199 4.87 6.82 2.32
N ILE A 200 4.63 7.07 1.03
CA ILE A 200 5.52 7.80 0.14
C ILE A 200 5.12 9.28 0.06
N ILE A 201 3.82 9.60 -0.05
CA ILE A 201 3.34 10.94 -0.42
C ILE A 201 3.07 11.89 0.74
#